data_AF-A0A242N9Y7-F1
#
_entry.id   AF-A0A242N9Y7-F1
#
_cell.length_a   1.000
_cell.length_b   1.000
_cell.length_c   1.000
_cell.angle_alpha   90.00
_cell.angle_beta   90.00
_cell.angle_gamma   90.00
#
_symmetry.space_group_name_H-M   'P 1'
#
loop_
_entity.id
_entity.type
_entity.pdbx_description
1 polymer ?
#
loop_
_entity_poly.entity_id
_entity_poly.type
_entity_poly.pdbx_seq_one_letter_code
_entity_poly.pdbx_strand_id
1 'polypeptide(L)'
;MNKTDEPILVFGATGQQGGFVAKALRSDGWKVRALVRNPASDSAKALAAIGVETVKGDFSDPQSIQDAMAGVYGVFSVQPSSGQGVAYGVTDEDEIRYGKTVADIALRSGVQHFVYSSTNAAGPTKTGMGHFDSKSEIEAYVRRLDMTSTIVRPSAFMEILMLPGMGLDKGELTFFMHADQPMQFIAAEDIGKIVARIFSAPEVFSSRTIEIAGDAVTGPALARKFSLITGRPVVYRRFPDTVLAESPFLGTLARLVGDGRLSGNADLASLRESFPGLLTFDRWLEGRGRDALFAAISAKSEGVALR
;
A
#
# COMPACT_ATOMS: atom_id res chain seq x y z
N MET A 1 -23.93 -1.61 -12.44
CA MET A 1 -23.52 -2.99 -12.81
C MET A 1 -23.90 -3.89 -11.65
N ASN A 2 -24.64 -4.99 -11.88
CA ASN A 2 -24.92 -5.94 -10.80
C ASN A 2 -23.61 -6.66 -10.46
N LYS A 3 -23.24 -6.65 -9.18
CA LYS A 3 -22.08 -7.40 -8.68
C LYS A 3 -22.25 -8.88 -9.03
N THR A 4 -21.21 -9.49 -9.57
CA THR A 4 -21.27 -10.89 -10.00
C THR A 4 -21.36 -11.84 -8.80
N ASP A 5 -21.86 -13.04 -9.03
CA ASP A 5 -21.86 -14.11 -8.03
C ASP A 5 -20.48 -14.73 -7.80
N GLU A 6 -19.49 -14.33 -8.61
CA GLU A 6 -18.10 -14.77 -8.56
C GLU A 6 -17.29 -13.87 -7.61
N PRO A 7 -16.43 -14.43 -6.75
CA PRO A 7 -15.66 -13.64 -5.79
C PRO A 7 -14.54 -12.81 -6.43
N ILE A 8 -14.12 -11.77 -5.72
CA ILE A 8 -12.80 -11.13 -5.90
C ILE A 8 -11.79 -11.87 -5.02
N LEU A 9 -10.71 -12.37 -5.62
CA LEU A 9 -9.58 -12.93 -4.87
C LEU A 9 -8.64 -11.81 -4.41
N VAL A 10 -8.36 -11.75 -3.12
CA VAL A 10 -7.49 -10.76 -2.49
C VAL A 10 -6.24 -11.46 -1.95
N PHE A 11 -5.10 -11.12 -2.53
CA PHE A 11 -3.79 -11.48 -1.97
C PHE A 11 -3.41 -10.50 -0.85
N GLY A 12 -2.59 -10.98 0.10
CA GLY A 12 -2.14 -10.15 1.22
C GLY A 12 -3.27 -9.68 2.15
N ALA A 13 -4.40 -10.40 2.19
CA ALA A 13 -5.60 -10.01 2.92
C ALA A 13 -5.39 -9.88 4.44
N THR A 14 -4.41 -10.55 5.02
CA THR A 14 -4.04 -10.41 6.44
C THR A 14 -3.04 -9.29 6.70
N GLY A 15 -2.55 -8.63 5.64
CA GLY A 15 -1.65 -7.48 5.70
C GLY A 15 -2.41 -6.15 5.64
N GLN A 16 -1.66 -5.05 5.64
CA GLN A 16 -2.22 -3.70 5.73
C GLN A 16 -3.11 -3.37 4.53
N GLN A 17 -2.58 -3.45 3.30
CA GLN A 17 -3.36 -3.12 2.09
C GLN A 17 -4.47 -4.11 1.82
N GLY A 18 -4.14 -5.40 1.69
CA GLY A 18 -5.11 -6.43 1.34
C GLY A 18 -6.23 -6.55 2.37
N GLY A 19 -5.96 -6.30 3.66
CA GLY A 19 -6.98 -6.31 4.70
C GLY A 19 -8.01 -5.19 4.54
N PHE A 20 -7.56 -3.99 4.18
CA PHE A 20 -8.49 -2.89 3.85
C PHE A 20 -9.25 -3.14 2.56
N VAL A 21 -8.59 -3.70 1.53
CA VAL A 21 -9.24 -4.10 0.27
C VAL A 21 -10.33 -5.13 0.50
N ALA A 22 -10.04 -6.22 1.24
CA ALA A 22 -11.02 -7.25 1.55
C ALA A 22 -12.23 -6.67 2.30
N LYS A 23 -12.00 -5.82 3.31
CA LYS A 23 -13.06 -5.16 4.08
C LYS A 23 -13.91 -4.21 3.21
N ALA A 24 -13.27 -3.41 2.38
CA ALA A 24 -13.96 -2.47 1.49
C ALA A 24 -14.81 -3.21 0.45
N LEU A 25 -14.26 -4.26 -0.19
CA LEU A 25 -14.98 -5.10 -1.12
C LEU A 25 -16.20 -5.78 -0.48
N ARG A 26 -16.03 -6.35 0.71
CA ARG A 26 -17.16 -6.94 1.47
C ARG A 26 -18.22 -5.91 1.82
N SER A 27 -17.82 -4.72 2.26
CA SER A 27 -18.75 -3.64 2.61
C SER A 27 -19.50 -3.10 1.40
N ASP A 28 -18.84 -3.10 0.23
CA ASP A 28 -19.47 -2.75 -1.04
C ASP A 28 -20.43 -3.86 -1.53
N GLY A 29 -20.33 -5.08 -0.98
CA GLY A 29 -21.23 -6.20 -1.29
C GLY A 29 -20.66 -7.25 -2.24
N TRP A 30 -19.36 -7.20 -2.55
CA TRP A 30 -18.69 -8.25 -3.32
C TRP A 30 -18.54 -9.53 -2.50
N LYS A 31 -18.65 -10.70 -3.13
CA LYS A 31 -18.05 -11.93 -2.58
C LYS A 31 -16.54 -11.77 -2.59
N VAL A 32 -15.88 -12.14 -1.50
CA VAL A 32 -14.42 -11.99 -1.38
C VAL A 32 -13.83 -13.30 -0.93
N ARG A 33 -12.79 -13.72 -1.65
CA ARG A 33 -11.91 -14.82 -1.28
C ARG A 33 -10.55 -14.26 -0.92
N ALA A 34 -9.92 -14.77 0.13
CA ALA A 34 -8.62 -14.35 0.60
C ALA A 34 -7.66 -15.54 0.64
N LEU A 35 -6.54 -15.44 -0.08
CA LEU A 35 -5.44 -16.39 0.06
C LEU A 35 -4.68 -16.08 1.36
N VAL A 36 -4.62 -17.05 2.27
CA VAL A 36 -3.93 -16.93 3.55
C VAL A 36 -3.02 -18.13 3.82
N ARG A 37 -1.84 -17.89 4.38
CA ARG A 37 -0.91 -18.99 4.74
C ARG A 37 -1.43 -19.84 5.89
N ASN A 38 -2.04 -19.19 6.88
CA ASN A 38 -2.60 -19.83 8.06
C ASN A 38 -4.06 -19.35 8.31
N PRO A 39 -5.06 -20.14 7.88
CA PRO A 39 -6.47 -19.85 8.14
C PRO A 39 -6.84 -19.76 9.63
N ALA A 40 -6.05 -20.37 10.52
CA ALA A 40 -6.29 -20.35 11.96
C ALA A 40 -5.71 -19.10 12.68
N SER A 41 -4.98 -18.24 11.96
CA SER A 41 -4.48 -16.98 12.53
C SER A 41 -5.62 -16.01 12.88
N ASP A 42 -5.41 -15.14 13.87
CA ASP A 42 -6.44 -14.20 14.31
C ASP A 42 -6.87 -13.25 13.20
N SER A 43 -5.94 -12.77 12.37
CA SER A 43 -6.25 -11.95 11.20
C SER A 43 -7.11 -12.69 10.18
N ALA A 44 -6.85 -13.98 9.92
CA ALA A 44 -7.67 -14.78 9.00
C ALA A 44 -9.06 -15.05 9.59
N LYS A 45 -9.16 -15.36 10.89
CA LYS A 45 -10.44 -15.52 11.60
C LYS A 45 -11.26 -14.23 11.57
N ALA A 46 -10.63 -13.07 11.74
CA ALA A 46 -11.31 -11.77 11.66
C ALA A 46 -11.87 -11.48 10.26
N LEU A 47 -11.17 -11.92 9.19
CA LEU A 47 -11.70 -11.85 7.83
C LEU A 47 -12.89 -12.81 7.64
N ALA A 48 -12.77 -14.05 8.10
CA ALA A 48 -13.86 -15.03 8.03
C ALA A 48 -15.12 -14.54 8.77
N ALA A 49 -14.95 -13.88 9.92
CA ALA A 49 -16.05 -13.32 10.71
C ALA A 49 -16.87 -12.23 9.97
N ILE A 50 -16.28 -11.57 8.97
CA ILE A 50 -16.98 -10.58 8.12
C ILE A 50 -17.42 -11.18 6.77
N GLY A 51 -17.43 -12.51 6.65
CA GLY A 51 -17.90 -13.24 5.48
C GLY A 51 -16.91 -13.27 4.32
N VAL A 52 -15.61 -13.11 4.57
CA VAL A 52 -14.56 -13.41 3.58
C VAL A 52 -14.28 -14.91 3.59
N GLU A 53 -14.29 -15.55 2.42
CA GLU A 53 -13.85 -16.93 2.26
C GLU A 53 -12.32 -16.99 2.38
N THR A 54 -11.79 -17.63 3.42
CA THR A 54 -10.34 -17.81 3.57
C THR A 54 -9.90 -19.15 2.99
N VAL A 55 -9.01 -19.12 2.00
CA VAL A 55 -8.42 -20.31 1.39
C VAL A 55 -6.94 -20.41 1.74
N LYS A 56 -6.47 -21.62 2.08
CA LYS A 56 -5.07 -21.85 2.41
C LYS A 56 -4.21 -21.83 1.14
N GLY A 57 -3.12 -21.08 1.15
CA GLY A 57 -2.09 -21.18 0.12
C GLY A 57 -0.94 -20.22 0.34
N ASP A 58 0.03 -20.27 -0.57
CA ASP A 58 1.30 -19.56 -0.46
C ASP A 58 1.80 -19.12 -1.84
N PHE A 59 2.51 -17.98 -1.91
CA PHE A 59 3.06 -17.48 -3.17
C PHE A 59 4.15 -18.39 -3.75
N SER A 60 4.80 -19.20 -2.91
CA SER A 60 5.77 -20.22 -3.33
C SER A 60 5.14 -21.49 -3.92
N ASP A 61 3.82 -21.65 -3.81
CA ASP A 61 3.07 -22.80 -4.33
C ASP A 61 2.09 -22.35 -5.43
N PRO A 62 2.50 -22.40 -6.72
CA PRO A 62 1.65 -22.02 -7.84
C PRO A 62 0.33 -22.81 -7.93
N GLN A 63 0.28 -24.06 -7.45
CA GLN A 63 -0.95 -24.84 -7.47
C GLN A 63 -1.96 -24.25 -6.50
N SER A 64 -1.53 -23.87 -5.29
CA SER A 64 -2.41 -23.21 -4.32
C SER A 64 -2.98 -21.88 -4.83
N ILE A 65 -2.19 -21.14 -5.63
CA ILE A 65 -2.63 -19.90 -6.27
C ILE A 65 -3.69 -20.20 -7.34
N GLN A 66 -3.47 -21.22 -8.15
CA GLN A 66 -4.42 -21.67 -9.17
C GLN A 66 -5.74 -22.14 -8.56
N ASP A 67 -5.68 -22.94 -7.50
CA ASP A 67 -6.86 -23.44 -6.79
C ASP A 67 -7.67 -22.29 -6.18
N ALA A 68 -6.99 -21.31 -5.59
CA ALA A 68 -7.64 -20.12 -5.04
C ALA A 68 -8.29 -19.24 -6.11
N MET A 69 -7.76 -19.25 -7.34
CA MET A 69 -8.23 -18.42 -8.46
C MET A 69 -9.35 -19.08 -9.27
N ALA A 70 -9.72 -20.32 -8.95
CA ALA A 70 -10.82 -21.00 -9.62
C ALA A 70 -12.16 -20.28 -9.38
N GLY A 71 -12.81 -19.87 -10.48
CA GLY A 71 -14.15 -19.25 -10.47
C GLY A 71 -14.21 -17.85 -9.88
N VAL A 72 -13.10 -17.09 -9.92
CA VAL A 72 -13.05 -15.70 -9.43
C VAL A 72 -13.29 -14.72 -10.58
N TYR A 73 -14.02 -13.64 -10.33
CA TYR A 73 -14.23 -12.59 -11.32
C TYR A 73 -12.99 -11.70 -11.46
N GLY A 74 -12.42 -11.30 -10.32
CA GLY A 74 -11.34 -10.32 -10.25
C GLY A 74 -10.27 -10.70 -9.25
N VAL A 75 -9.09 -10.10 -9.39
CA VAL A 75 -7.95 -10.34 -8.51
C VAL A 75 -7.38 -9.02 -8.04
N PHE A 76 -7.22 -8.84 -6.73
CA PHE A 76 -6.33 -7.83 -6.17
C PHE A 76 -4.98 -8.46 -5.80
N SER A 77 -3.95 -8.07 -6.53
CA SER A 77 -2.59 -8.59 -6.42
C SER A 77 -1.68 -7.62 -5.68
N VAL A 78 -1.17 -8.05 -4.53
CA VAL A 78 -0.10 -7.37 -3.78
C VAL A 78 0.81 -8.45 -3.18
N GLN A 79 2.12 -8.28 -3.35
CA GLN A 79 3.12 -9.24 -2.85
C GLN A 79 3.66 -8.79 -1.48
N PRO A 80 4.19 -9.72 -0.67
CA PRO A 80 5.11 -9.34 0.40
C PRO A 80 6.30 -8.58 -0.21
N SER A 81 6.60 -7.39 0.32
CA SER A 81 7.65 -6.56 -0.24
C SER A 81 9.03 -7.06 0.20
N SER A 82 9.97 -7.11 -0.74
CA SER A 82 11.38 -7.44 -0.46
C SER A 82 12.10 -6.40 0.41
N GLY A 83 11.62 -5.15 0.51
CA GLY A 83 12.16 -4.15 1.44
C GLY A 83 11.99 -4.58 2.89
N GLN A 84 10.87 -5.24 3.17
CA GLN A 84 10.59 -5.92 4.43
C GLN A 84 11.18 -7.35 4.45
N GLY A 85 12.09 -7.67 3.53
CA GLY A 85 12.56 -9.02 3.23
C GLY A 85 13.19 -9.76 4.41
N VAL A 86 13.75 -9.06 5.39
CA VAL A 86 14.21 -9.69 6.65
C VAL A 86 13.03 -10.20 7.50
N ALA A 87 11.89 -9.50 7.47
CA ALA A 87 10.69 -9.87 8.23
C ALA A 87 9.88 -10.98 7.53
N TYR A 88 9.98 -11.11 6.21
CA TYR A 88 9.18 -12.05 5.43
C TYR A 88 9.97 -13.14 4.70
N GLY A 89 11.30 -13.07 4.66
CA GLY A 89 12.17 -14.01 3.96
C GLY A 89 12.02 -13.95 2.44
N VAL A 90 11.79 -12.77 1.86
CA VAL A 90 11.47 -12.56 0.43
C VAL A 90 12.54 -11.68 -0.21
N THR A 91 13.17 -12.14 -1.29
CA THR A 91 14.09 -11.34 -2.10
C THR A 91 13.36 -10.52 -3.17
N ASP A 92 14.07 -9.62 -3.85
CA ASP A 92 13.53 -8.88 -4.99
C ASP A 92 13.09 -9.84 -6.12
N GLU A 93 13.89 -10.88 -6.38
CA GLU A 93 13.58 -11.91 -7.37
C GLU A 93 12.36 -12.73 -6.99
N ASP A 94 12.17 -13.03 -5.71
CA ASP A 94 10.96 -13.69 -5.22
C ASP A 94 9.73 -12.81 -5.42
N GLU A 95 9.79 -11.52 -5.07
CA GLU A 95 8.69 -10.58 -5.30
C GLU A 95 8.30 -10.54 -6.79
N ILE A 96 9.29 -10.41 -7.68
CA ILE A 96 9.09 -10.43 -9.14
C ILE A 96 8.44 -11.73 -9.58
N ARG A 97 8.99 -12.87 -9.14
CA ARG A 97 8.50 -14.20 -9.50
C ARG A 97 7.05 -14.37 -9.05
N TYR A 98 6.74 -14.04 -7.80
CA TYR A 98 5.38 -14.09 -7.27
C TYR A 98 4.41 -13.22 -8.07
N GLY A 99 4.78 -11.98 -8.35
CA GLY A 99 3.95 -11.06 -9.14
C GLY A 99 3.64 -11.60 -10.54
N LYS A 100 4.65 -12.12 -11.24
CA LYS A 100 4.48 -12.72 -12.57
C LYS A 100 3.65 -13.99 -12.52
N THR A 101 3.91 -14.90 -11.58
CA THR A 101 3.14 -16.14 -11.40
C THR A 101 1.65 -15.86 -11.14
N VAL A 102 1.34 -14.88 -10.29
CA VAL A 102 -0.06 -14.50 -10.02
C VAL A 102 -0.73 -13.93 -11.29
N ALA A 103 -0.03 -13.10 -12.06
CA ALA A 103 -0.56 -12.53 -13.30
C ALA A 103 -0.77 -13.61 -14.39
N ASP A 104 0.16 -14.54 -14.52
CA ASP A 104 0.08 -15.69 -15.43
C ASP A 104 -1.12 -16.60 -15.11
N ILE A 105 -1.32 -16.91 -13.83
CA ILE A 105 -2.44 -17.74 -13.39
C ILE A 105 -3.76 -16.99 -13.58
N ALA A 106 -3.78 -15.67 -13.37
CA ALA A 106 -4.97 -14.84 -13.62
C ALA A 106 -5.40 -14.88 -15.08
N LEU A 107 -4.44 -14.71 -16.00
CA LEU A 107 -4.70 -14.83 -17.43
C LEU A 107 -5.26 -16.22 -17.80
N ARG A 108 -4.61 -17.30 -17.34
CA ARG A 108 -5.05 -18.68 -17.65
C ARG A 108 -6.38 -19.05 -17.02
N SER A 109 -6.73 -18.43 -15.89
CA SER A 109 -7.99 -18.68 -15.16
C SER A 109 -9.15 -17.85 -15.71
N GLY A 110 -8.92 -17.00 -16.71
CA GLY A 110 -9.96 -16.15 -17.31
C GLY A 110 -10.45 -15.02 -16.38
N VAL A 111 -9.56 -14.51 -15.52
CA VAL A 111 -9.89 -13.37 -14.64
C VAL A 111 -10.30 -12.16 -15.48
N GLN A 112 -11.45 -11.59 -15.17
CA GLN A 112 -12.05 -10.49 -15.94
C GLN A 112 -11.41 -9.14 -15.63
N HIS A 113 -10.89 -8.95 -14.42
CA HIS A 113 -10.21 -7.72 -14.03
C HIS A 113 -9.10 -7.97 -13.01
N PHE A 114 -7.86 -7.65 -13.37
CA PHE A 114 -6.67 -7.78 -12.54
C PHE A 114 -6.21 -6.43 -12.00
N VAL A 115 -6.33 -6.20 -10.69
CA VAL A 115 -5.86 -4.97 -10.04
C VAL A 115 -4.52 -5.25 -9.36
N TYR A 116 -3.47 -4.58 -9.81
CA TYR A 116 -2.12 -4.72 -9.26
C TYR A 116 -1.73 -3.52 -8.39
N SER A 117 -1.31 -3.77 -7.15
CA SER A 117 -0.75 -2.75 -6.27
C SER A 117 0.75 -2.63 -6.46
N SER A 118 1.18 -1.54 -7.08
CA SER A 118 2.57 -1.13 -7.27
C SER A 118 2.96 -0.05 -6.24
N THR A 119 3.67 0.99 -6.66
CA THR A 119 4.17 2.12 -5.84
C THR A 119 4.36 3.36 -6.71
N ASN A 120 4.22 4.56 -6.15
CA ASN A 120 4.54 5.83 -6.85
C ASN A 120 6.01 5.92 -7.33
N ALA A 121 6.91 5.13 -6.73
CA ALA A 121 8.30 5.05 -7.17
C ALA A 121 8.49 4.31 -8.50
N ALA A 122 7.49 3.57 -8.98
CA ALA A 122 7.62 2.70 -10.13
C ALA A 122 7.69 3.47 -11.45
N GLY A 123 8.49 2.99 -12.40
CA GLY A 123 8.63 3.62 -13.71
C GLY A 123 9.81 3.09 -14.52
N PRO A 124 10.11 3.72 -15.67
CA PRO A 124 11.07 3.19 -16.64
C PRO A 124 12.53 3.24 -16.16
N THR A 125 12.84 4.15 -15.25
CA THR A 125 14.17 4.33 -14.66
C THR A 125 14.28 3.60 -13.33
N LYS A 126 15.37 2.84 -13.14
CA LYS A 126 15.66 2.17 -11.87
C LYS A 126 15.86 3.20 -10.76
N THR A 127 15.30 2.92 -9.59
CA THR A 127 15.39 3.74 -8.39
C THR A 127 16.69 3.48 -7.62
N GLY A 128 17.31 2.32 -7.85
CA GLY A 128 18.42 1.80 -7.05
C GLY A 128 17.94 1.08 -5.79
N MET A 129 16.63 0.88 -5.64
CA MET A 129 16.05 0.10 -4.55
C MET A 129 15.22 -1.04 -5.12
N GLY A 130 15.66 -2.25 -4.80
CA GLY A 130 15.08 -3.50 -5.30
C GLY A 130 13.57 -3.59 -5.15
N HIS A 131 13.05 -3.25 -3.97
CA HIS A 131 11.61 -3.32 -3.67
C HIS A 131 10.71 -2.34 -4.45
N PHE A 132 11.27 -1.32 -5.09
CA PHE A 132 10.56 -0.44 -6.03
C PHE A 132 10.78 -0.87 -7.48
N ASP A 133 11.99 -1.36 -7.77
CA ASP A 133 12.38 -1.80 -9.09
C ASP A 133 11.71 -3.14 -9.47
N SER A 134 11.43 -4.00 -8.49
CA SER A 134 10.64 -5.23 -8.61
C SER A 134 9.22 -4.93 -9.10
N LYS A 135 8.56 -3.95 -8.49
CA LYS A 135 7.21 -3.50 -8.86
C LYS A 135 7.17 -2.92 -10.28
N SER A 136 8.19 -2.14 -10.65
CA SER A 136 8.33 -1.63 -12.03
C SER A 136 8.41 -2.78 -13.05
N GLU A 137 9.12 -3.85 -12.71
CA GLU A 137 9.23 -5.03 -13.57
C GLU A 137 7.91 -5.83 -13.65
N ILE A 138 7.22 -6.01 -12.52
CA ILE A 138 5.91 -6.67 -12.49
C ILE A 138 4.89 -5.86 -13.29
N GLU A 139 4.88 -4.52 -13.18
CA GLU A 139 4.00 -3.69 -14.00
C GLU A 139 4.28 -3.86 -15.50
N ALA A 140 5.55 -3.83 -15.90
CA ALA A 140 5.94 -4.04 -17.29
C ALA A 140 5.51 -5.42 -17.79
N TYR A 141 5.54 -6.43 -16.93
CA TYR A 141 5.05 -7.76 -17.25
C TYR A 141 3.54 -7.80 -17.42
N VAL A 142 2.78 -7.27 -16.45
CA VAL A 142 1.29 -7.23 -16.47
C VAL A 142 0.79 -6.51 -17.72
N ARG A 143 1.43 -5.40 -18.13
CA ARG A 143 1.05 -4.65 -19.34
C ARG A 143 1.23 -5.44 -20.65
N ARG A 144 2.03 -6.51 -20.66
CA ARG A 144 2.24 -7.35 -21.86
C ARG A 144 1.24 -8.50 -21.96
N LEU A 145 0.52 -8.80 -20.89
CA LEU A 145 -0.48 -9.85 -20.90
C LEU A 145 -1.76 -9.34 -21.56
N ASP A 146 -2.41 -10.20 -22.33
CA ASP A 146 -3.72 -9.94 -22.91
C ASP A 146 -4.81 -10.11 -21.85
N MET A 147 -4.82 -9.22 -20.86
CA MET A 147 -5.69 -9.26 -19.69
C MET A 147 -6.09 -7.84 -19.29
N THR A 148 -7.38 -7.62 -19.06
CA THR A 148 -7.89 -6.37 -18.49
C THR A 148 -7.27 -6.16 -17.11
N SER A 149 -6.46 -5.12 -16.97
CA SER A 149 -5.75 -4.83 -15.72
C SER A 149 -5.80 -3.36 -15.34
N THR A 150 -5.74 -3.07 -14.05
CA THR A 150 -5.54 -1.71 -13.52
C THR A 150 -4.34 -1.75 -12.59
N ILE A 151 -3.39 -0.85 -12.81
CA ILE A 151 -2.23 -0.69 -11.93
C ILE A 151 -2.50 0.49 -11.00
N VAL A 152 -2.43 0.25 -9.70
CA VAL A 152 -2.57 1.27 -8.67
C VAL A 152 -1.19 1.53 -8.10
N ARG A 153 -0.78 2.79 -8.00
CA ARG A 153 0.50 3.24 -7.44
C ARG A 153 0.26 4.10 -6.21
N PRO A 154 0.16 3.50 -5.02
CA PRO A 154 0.04 4.26 -3.79
C PRO A 154 1.26 5.16 -3.55
N SER A 155 1.00 6.37 -3.06
CA SER A 155 2.01 7.21 -2.41
C SER A 155 2.42 6.61 -1.06
N ALA A 156 3.33 7.29 -0.33
CA ALA A 156 3.69 6.85 1.01
C ALA A 156 2.45 6.76 1.92
N PHE A 157 2.40 5.73 2.76
CA PHE A 157 1.27 5.54 3.66
C PHE A 157 1.33 6.54 4.81
N MET A 158 0.20 7.13 5.20
CA MET A 158 0.14 8.01 6.37
C MET A 158 0.65 7.29 7.64
N GLU A 159 0.40 5.98 7.73
CA GLU A 159 0.83 5.10 8.80
C GLU A 159 2.36 5.04 8.97
N ILE A 160 3.16 5.28 7.92
CA ILE A 160 4.63 5.19 8.00
C ILE A 160 5.21 6.23 8.95
N LEU A 161 4.53 7.37 9.10
CA LEU A 161 4.94 8.48 9.96
C LEU A 161 4.76 8.15 11.45
N MET A 162 4.00 7.10 11.76
CA MET A 162 3.71 6.63 13.12
C MET A 162 4.60 5.47 13.55
N LEU A 163 5.51 5.00 12.68
CA LEU A 163 6.38 3.88 12.99
C LEU A 163 7.40 4.23 14.10
N PRO A 164 7.87 3.23 14.86
CA PRO A 164 8.95 3.45 15.82
C PRO A 164 10.19 4.07 15.18
N GLY A 165 10.85 4.94 15.95
CA GLY A 165 12.04 5.68 15.53
C GLY A 165 11.78 6.91 14.65
N MET A 166 10.52 7.29 14.41
CA MET A 166 10.19 8.60 13.81
C MET A 166 10.33 9.77 14.82
N GLY A 167 10.60 9.49 16.10
CA GLY A 167 10.87 10.49 17.13
C GLY A 167 9.64 11.06 17.84
N LEU A 168 8.43 10.55 17.54
CA LEU A 168 7.17 11.05 18.12
C LEU A 168 7.12 10.90 19.64
N ASP A 169 7.76 9.87 20.18
CA ASP A 169 7.96 9.64 21.61
C ASP A 169 8.79 10.74 22.31
N LYS A 170 9.56 11.50 21.53
CA LYS A 170 10.44 12.59 22.00
C LYS A 170 9.91 13.98 21.65
N GLY A 171 8.68 14.09 21.14
CA GLY A 171 8.14 15.36 20.65
C GLY A 171 8.77 15.83 19.34
N GLU A 172 9.27 14.90 18.53
CA GLU A 172 9.83 15.18 17.21
C GLU A 172 9.13 14.38 16.12
N LEU A 173 9.18 14.84 14.88
CA LEU A 173 8.87 14.05 13.69
C LEU A 173 10.09 14.10 12.78
N THR A 174 10.84 13.00 12.74
CA THR A 174 12.02 12.85 11.87
C THR A 174 11.64 12.10 10.59
N PHE A 175 11.78 12.74 9.44
CA PHE A 175 11.49 12.11 8.14
C PHE A 175 12.40 12.63 7.02
N PHE A 176 12.13 12.25 5.77
CA PHE A 176 13.03 12.51 4.63
C PHE A 176 12.86 13.87 3.95
N MET A 177 11.69 14.49 4.08
CA MET A 177 11.33 15.71 3.33
C MET A 177 12.20 16.91 3.72
N HIS A 178 12.57 17.73 2.75
CA HIS A 178 13.00 19.10 3.04
C HIS A 178 11.81 19.90 3.62
N ALA A 179 12.10 20.93 4.42
CA ALA A 179 11.07 21.61 5.22
C ALA A 179 9.99 22.32 4.37
N ASP A 180 10.38 22.78 3.18
CA ASP A 180 9.57 23.47 2.19
C ASP A 180 9.04 22.54 1.09
N GLN A 181 9.38 21.24 1.14
CA GLN A 181 8.98 20.26 0.15
C GLN A 181 7.72 19.50 0.59
N PRO A 182 6.60 19.63 -0.14
CA PRO A 182 5.42 18.81 0.12
C PRO A 182 5.66 17.38 -0.40
N MET A 183 5.12 16.41 0.33
CA MET A 183 5.08 15.01 -0.07
C MET A 183 3.64 14.51 0.01
N GLN A 184 3.28 13.64 -0.92
CA GLN A 184 1.98 13.02 -1.00
C GLN A 184 1.88 11.78 -0.11
N PHE A 185 0.78 11.68 0.62
CA PHE A 185 0.47 10.57 1.50
C PHE A 185 -0.93 10.01 1.24
N ILE A 186 -1.11 8.72 1.49
CA ILE A 186 -2.41 8.04 1.40
C ILE A 186 -2.68 7.23 2.67
N ALA A 187 -3.90 7.24 3.17
CA ALA A 187 -4.31 6.32 4.22
C ALA A 187 -4.46 4.92 3.62
N ALA A 188 -3.92 3.88 4.28
CA ALA A 188 -4.03 2.52 3.74
C ALA A 188 -5.50 2.07 3.60
N GLU A 189 -6.42 2.66 4.38
CA GLU A 189 -7.85 2.40 4.26
C GLU A 189 -8.48 2.90 2.95
N ASP A 190 -7.96 4.01 2.40
CA ASP A 190 -8.45 4.55 1.15
C ASP A 190 -8.00 3.73 -0.05
N ILE A 191 -6.85 3.04 0.03
CA ILE A 191 -6.44 2.04 -0.97
C ILE A 191 -7.54 0.98 -1.11
N GLY A 192 -8.11 0.53 0.02
CA GLY A 192 -9.22 -0.41 0.03
C GLY A 192 -10.45 0.13 -0.70
N LYS A 193 -10.88 1.36 -0.37
CA LYS A 193 -12.05 2.01 -0.99
C LYS A 193 -11.84 2.24 -2.49
N ILE A 194 -10.65 2.68 -2.88
CA ILE A 194 -10.27 2.91 -4.28
C ILE A 194 -10.34 1.59 -5.07
N VAL A 195 -9.75 0.52 -4.56
CA VAL A 195 -9.78 -0.79 -5.23
C VAL A 195 -11.20 -1.32 -5.35
N ALA A 196 -12.03 -1.19 -4.32
CA ALA A 196 -13.45 -1.57 -4.40
C ALA A 196 -14.19 -0.76 -5.49
N ARG A 197 -13.91 0.55 -5.60
CA ARG A 197 -14.47 1.40 -6.65
C ARG A 197 -13.97 1.01 -8.05
N ILE A 198 -12.70 0.61 -8.19
CA ILE A 198 -12.13 0.13 -9.46
C ILE A 198 -12.90 -1.09 -9.97
N PHE A 199 -13.16 -2.08 -9.10
CA PHE A 199 -13.95 -3.25 -9.48
C PHE A 199 -15.43 -2.93 -9.78
N SER A 200 -15.98 -1.91 -9.13
CA SER A 200 -17.38 -1.48 -9.33
C SER A 200 -17.57 -0.51 -10.51
N ALA A 201 -16.49 -0.10 -11.20
CA ALA A 201 -16.52 0.73 -12.40
C ALA A 201 -15.38 0.35 -13.38
N PRO A 202 -15.36 -0.90 -13.87
CA PRO A 202 -14.30 -1.35 -14.77
C PRO A 202 -14.23 -0.51 -16.05
N GLU A 203 -15.35 -0.01 -16.57
CA GLU A 203 -15.39 0.87 -17.74
C GLU A 203 -14.60 2.18 -17.58
N VAL A 204 -14.42 2.66 -16.35
CA VAL A 204 -13.66 3.88 -16.05
C VAL A 204 -12.17 3.56 -15.87
N PHE A 205 -11.85 2.47 -15.20
CA PHE A 205 -10.52 2.20 -14.65
C PHE A 205 -9.73 1.10 -15.38
N SER A 206 -10.36 0.33 -16.26
CA SER A 206 -9.69 -0.73 -17.02
C SER A 206 -8.54 -0.18 -17.86
N SER A 207 -7.44 -0.94 -17.90
CA SER A 207 -6.22 -0.63 -18.65
C SER A 207 -5.56 0.70 -18.27
N ARG A 208 -5.83 1.20 -17.05
CA ARG A 208 -5.20 2.42 -16.51
C ARG A 208 -4.10 2.12 -15.51
N THR A 209 -3.14 3.04 -15.43
CA THR A 209 -2.23 3.16 -14.29
C THR A 209 -2.61 4.44 -13.54
N ILE A 210 -2.82 4.34 -12.22
CA ILE A 210 -3.32 5.45 -11.41
C ILE A 210 -2.40 5.61 -10.21
N GLU A 211 -1.78 6.78 -10.08
CA GLU A 211 -1.13 7.19 -8.83
C GLU A 211 -2.18 7.66 -7.85
N ILE A 212 -2.12 7.17 -6.61
CA ILE A 212 -3.13 7.46 -5.60
C ILE A 212 -2.49 8.09 -4.36
N ALA A 213 -3.03 9.24 -3.96
CA ALA A 213 -2.67 10.00 -2.77
C ALA A 213 -3.92 10.65 -2.19
N GLY A 214 -3.99 10.82 -0.86
CA GLY A 214 -5.10 11.51 -0.20
C GLY A 214 -4.81 12.98 0.13
N ASP A 215 -3.53 13.30 0.38
CA ASP A 215 -3.10 14.65 0.74
C ASP A 215 -1.66 14.93 0.32
N ALA A 216 -1.29 16.21 0.26
CA ALA A 216 0.09 16.68 0.05
C ALA A 216 0.48 17.67 1.14
N VAL A 217 1.49 17.32 1.94
CA VAL A 217 1.83 18.08 3.16
C VAL A 217 3.35 18.15 3.36
N THR A 218 3.82 19.25 3.95
CA THR A 218 5.23 19.41 4.34
C THR A 218 5.47 18.85 5.75
N GLY A 219 6.73 18.51 6.05
CA GLY A 219 7.15 18.09 7.39
C GLY A 219 6.73 19.05 8.51
N PRO A 220 7.02 20.37 8.41
CA PRO A 220 6.56 21.36 9.39
C PRO A 220 5.03 21.44 9.52
N ALA A 221 4.27 21.23 8.44
CA ALA A 221 2.81 21.21 8.50
C ALA A 221 2.29 19.98 9.27
N LEU A 222 2.88 18.80 9.05
CA LEU A 222 2.59 17.59 9.83
C LEU A 222 2.86 17.79 11.31
N ALA A 223 4.04 18.33 11.66
CA ALA A 223 4.40 18.58 13.06
C ALA A 223 3.43 19.55 13.75
N ARG A 224 2.94 20.59 13.05
CA ARG A 224 1.88 21.48 13.57
C ARG A 224 0.57 20.73 13.81
N LYS A 225 0.13 19.89 12.87
CA LYS A 225 -1.08 19.06 13.02
C LYS A 225 -0.97 18.14 14.24
N PHE A 226 0.16 17.44 14.39
CA PHE A 226 0.39 16.56 15.53
C PHE A 226 0.43 17.34 16.85
N SER A 227 1.04 18.52 16.87
CA SER A 227 1.05 19.37 18.06
C SER A 227 -0.35 19.76 18.51
N LEU A 228 -1.20 20.16 17.56
CA LEU A 228 -2.58 20.54 17.84
C LEU A 228 -3.40 19.37 18.42
N ILE A 229 -3.27 18.18 17.84
CA ILE A 229 -4.05 17.00 18.22
C ILE A 229 -3.65 16.43 19.58
N THR A 230 -2.36 16.52 19.90
CA THR A 230 -1.78 15.90 21.10
C THR A 230 -1.72 16.86 22.29
N GLY A 231 -1.82 18.17 22.04
CA GLY A 231 -1.60 19.20 23.04
C GLY A 231 -0.13 19.28 23.51
N ARG A 232 0.80 18.67 22.78
CA ARG A 232 2.24 18.66 23.09
C ARG A 232 3.04 19.24 21.93
N PRO A 233 4.13 19.99 22.17
CA PRO A 233 4.98 20.46 21.08
C PRO A 233 5.57 19.27 20.30
N VAL A 234 5.38 19.28 18.97
CA VAL A 234 6.04 18.38 18.03
C VAL A 234 6.84 19.22 17.03
N VAL A 235 8.13 18.91 16.88
CA VAL A 235 9.02 19.62 15.94
C VAL A 235 9.41 18.70 14.80
N TYR A 236 9.28 19.18 13.56
CA TYR A 236 9.78 18.45 12.41
C TYR A 236 11.31 18.55 12.31
N ARG A 237 11.96 17.42 12.06
CA ARG A 237 13.36 17.36 11.63
C ARG A 237 13.49 16.50 10.40
N ARG A 238 14.41 16.85 9.51
CA ARG A 238 14.87 15.91 8.49
C ARG A 238 15.90 14.98 9.11
N PHE A 239 15.99 13.74 8.63
CA PHE A 239 17.13 12.88 8.97
C PHE A 239 18.45 13.63 8.72
N PRO A 240 19.40 13.63 9.69
CA PRO A 240 20.68 14.31 9.51
C PRO A 240 21.46 13.75 8.33
N ASP A 241 22.16 14.60 7.59
CA ASP A 241 22.94 14.15 6.42
C ASP A 241 24.03 13.13 6.78
N THR A 242 24.56 13.16 8.02
CA THR A 242 25.47 12.13 8.53
C THR A 242 24.80 10.75 8.59
N VAL A 243 23.58 10.67 9.12
CA VAL A 243 22.80 9.43 9.19
C VAL A 243 22.45 8.93 7.78
N LEU A 244 22.10 9.86 6.87
CA LEU A 244 21.80 9.53 5.48
C LEU A 244 23.03 9.04 4.72
N ALA A 245 24.22 9.55 5.02
CA ALA A 245 25.48 9.11 4.41
C ALA A 245 25.96 7.74 4.95
N GLU A 246 25.71 7.45 6.22
CA GLU A 246 26.09 6.17 6.86
C GLU A 246 25.18 4.99 6.46
N SER A 247 23.93 5.28 6.05
CA SER A 247 22.97 4.27 5.61
C SER A 247 22.64 4.41 4.12
N PRO A 248 23.19 3.56 3.23
CA PRO A 248 22.86 3.60 1.80
C PRO A 248 21.36 3.52 1.52
N PHE A 249 20.61 2.78 2.34
CA PHE A 249 19.16 2.68 2.27
C PHE A 249 18.47 4.02 2.56
N LEU A 250 18.75 4.64 3.71
CA LEU A 250 18.15 5.93 4.07
C LEU A 250 18.61 7.05 3.13
N GLY A 251 19.88 7.05 2.72
CA GLY A 251 20.42 7.99 1.75
C GLY A 251 19.73 7.91 0.39
N THR A 252 19.46 6.69 -0.10
CA THR A 252 18.72 6.49 -1.36
C THR A 252 17.27 6.94 -1.25
N LEU A 253 16.58 6.64 -0.14
CA LEU A 253 15.24 7.16 0.13
C LEU A 253 15.22 8.69 0.15
N ALA A 254 16.14 9.33 0.86
CA ALA A 254 16.23 10.78 0.93
C ALA A 254 16.49 11.41 -0.44
N ARG A 255 17.35 10.80 -1.26
CA ARG A 255 17.60 11.24 -2.64
C ARG A 255 16.34 11.15 -3.51
N LEU A 256 15.63 10.02 -3.46
CA LEU A 256 14.38 9.81 -4.20
C LEU A 256 13.21 10.69 -3.71
N VAL A 257 13.22 11.10 -2.45
CA VAL A 257 12.28 12.13 -1.98
C VAL A 257 12.69 13.48 -2.56
N GLY A 258 13.96 13.87 -2.42
CA GLY A 258 14.48 15.16 -2.89
C GLY A 258 14.38 15.39 -4.39
N ASP A 259 14.52 14.34 -5.22
CA ASP A 259 14.35 14.43 -6.68
C ASP A 259 12.88 14.40 -7.15
N GLY A 260 11.94 14.28 -6.21
CA GLY A 260 10.51 14.27 -6.46
C GLY A 260 9.92 12.88 -6.75
N ARG A 261 10.73 11.84 -6.96
CA ARG A 261 10.25 10.50 -7.34
C ARG A 261 9.32 9.89 -6.29
N LEU A 262 9.64 10.05 -5.01
CA LEU A 262 8.81 9.60 -3.89
C LEU A 262 7.92 10.69 -3.32
N SER A 263 8.12 11.96 -3.72
CA SER A 263 7.26 13.06 -3.28
C SER A 263 5.82 12.92 -3.79
N GLY A 264 5.62 12.18 -4.89
CA GLY A 264 4.32 11.85 -5.46
C GLY A 264 3.82 12.92 -6.44
N ASN A 265 3.19 12.47 -7.53
CA ASN A 265 2.69 13.31 -8.62
C ASN A 265 1.21 13.03 -8.92
N ALA A 266 0.48 12.42 -7.98
CA ALA A 266 -0.92 12.09 -8.15
C ALA A 266 -1.76 13.37 -8.27
N ASP A 267 -2.72 13.39 -9.20
CA ASP A 267 -3.66 14.49 -9.35
C ASP A 267 -4.75 14.41 -8.26
N LEU A 268 -4.51 15.12 -7.15
CA LEU A 268 -5.43 15.14 -6.00
C LEU A 268 -6.82 15.68 -6.34
N ALA A 269 -6.94 16.58 -7.32
CA ALA A 269 -8.25 17.12 -7.71
C ALA A 269 -9.07 16.02 -8.41
N SER A 270 -8.49 15.41 -9.44
CA SER A 270 -9.11 14.29 -10.17
C SER A 270 -9.40 13.09 -9.26
N LEU A 271 -8.52 12.80 -8.30
CA LEU A 271 -8.74 11.72 -7.33
C LEU A 271 -9.92 12.01 -6.40
N ARG A 272 -10.09 13.25 -5.92
CA ARG A 272 -11.24 13.61 -5.07
C ARG A 272 -12.57 13.56 -5.82
N GLU A 273 -12.57 13.87 -7.11
CA GLU A 273 -13.73 13.70 -7.98
C GLU A 273 -14.05 12.21 -8.20
N SER A 274 -13.03 11.40 -8.46
CA SER A 274 -13.19 9.96 -8.74
C SER A 274 -13.50 9.13 -7.50
N PHE A 275 -13.02 9.57 -6.34
CA PHE A 275 -13.13 8.88 -5.06
C PHE A 275 -13.63 9.83 -3.97
N PRO A 276 -14.94 10.15 -3.95
CA PRO A 276 -15.52 10.98 -2.89
C PRO A 276 -15.25 10.37 -1.50
N GLY A 277 -14.79 11.20 -0.57
CA GLY A 277 -14.44 10.75 0.78
C GLY A 277 -13.00 10.27 0.95
N LEU A 278 -12.14 10.47 -0.06
CA LEU A 278 -10.69 10.35 0.06
C LEU A 278 -10.17 11.22 1.21
N LEU A 279 -9.43 10.62 2.13
CA LEU A 279 -9.03 11.27 3.37
C LEU A 279 -7.88 12.23 3.14
N THR A 280 -8.08 13.45 3.62
CA THR A 280 -6.96 14.35 3.93
C THR A 280 -6.27 13.87 5.21
N PHE A 281 -5.07 14.38 5.45
CA PHE A 281 -4.33 14.04 6.66
C PHE A 281 -5.10 14.46 7.94
N ASP A 282 -5.77 15.61 7.90
CA ASP A 282 -6.61 16.08 9.02
C ASP A 282 -7.76 15.11 9.31
N ARG A 283 -8.49 14.67 8.28
CA ARG A 283 -9.61 13.74 8.44
C ARG A 283 -9.14 12.37 8.92
N TRP A 284 -8.00 11.90 8.44
CA TRP A 284 -7.41 10.65 8.92
C TRP A 284 -7.02 10.73 10.41
N LEU A 285 -6.49 11.88 10.85
CA LEU A 285 -6.16 12.15 12.25
C LEU A 285 -7.36 12.39 13.17
N GLU A 286 -8.57 12.52 12.65
CA GLU A 286 -9.81 12.47 13.44
C GLU A 286 -10.27 11.03 13.72
N GLY A 287 -9.79 10.07 12.93
CA GLY A 287 -10.11 8.65 13.05
C GLY A 287 -8.90 7.81 13.44
N ARG A 288 -8.61 6.79 12.64
CA ARG A 288 -7.56 5.80 12.94
C ARG A 288 -6.15 6.39 13.07
N GLY A 289 -5.88 7.51 12.40
CA GLY A 289 -4.62 8.23 12.54
C GLY A 289 -4.42 8.79 13.95
N ARG A 290 -5.51 9.15 14.65
CA ARG A 290 -5.46 9.58 16.04
C ARG A 290 -4.87 8.49 16.92
N ASP A 291 -5.46 7.30 16.86
CA ASP A 291 -5.06 6.17 17.70
C ASP A 291 -3.61 5.77 17.42
N ALA A 292 -3.21 5.75 16.15
CA ALA A 292 -1.84 5.49 15.74
C ALA A 292 -0.85 6.54 16.28
N LEU A 293 -1.21 7.82 16.23
CA LEU A 293 -0.40 8.92 16.76
C LEU A 293 -0.22 8.83 18.28
N PHE A 294 -1.30 8.60 19.04
CA PHE A 294 -1.21 8.46 20.49
C PHE A 294 -0.44 7.21 20.93
N ALA A 295 -0.56 6.11 20.18
CA ALA A 295 0.26 4.93 20.39
C ALA A 295 1.75 5.22 20.13
N ALA A 296 2.08 5.91 19.03
CA ALA A 296 3.46 6.24 18.67
C ALA A 296 4.14 7.17 19.71
N ILE A 297 3.41 8.16 20.24
CA ILE A 297 3.93 9.07 21.28
C ILE A 297 4.13 8.36 22.62
N SER A 298 3.38 7.29 22.87
CA SER A 298 3.46 6.52 24.12
C SER A 298 4.40 5.32 24.01
N ALA A 299 4.94 5.04 22.81
CA ALA A 299 5.89 3.95 22.59
C ALA A 299 7.24 4.26 23.26
N LYS A 300 7.94 3.21 23.71
CA LYS A 300 9.31 3.37 24.19
C LYS A 300 10.23 3.66 23.00
N SER A 301 11.29 4.44 23.22
CA SER A 301 12.28 4.72 22.18
C SER A 301 12.85 3.42 21.61
N GLU A 302 12.52 3.14 20.36
CA GLU A 302 13.09 2.07 19.55
C GLU A 302 13.84 2.68 18.34
N GLY A 303 14.72 1.88 17.72
CA GLY A 303 15.42 2.30 16.50
C GLY A 303 14.46 2.57 15.34
N VAL A 304 14.95 3.25 14.29
CA VAL A 304 14.20 3.53 13.07
C VAL A 304 13.67 2.23 12.45
N ALA A 305 12.35 2.07 12.41
CA ALA A 305 11.69 0.88 11.90
C ALA A 305 11.38 0.93 10.38
N LEU A 306 11.99 1.87 9.65
CA LEU A 306 11.94 1.90 8.19
C LEU A 306 12.80 0.75 7.64
N ARG A 307 12.15 -0.23 7.03
CA ARG A 307 12.76 -1.38 6.36
C ARG A 307 12.05 -1.62 5.04
#